data_AF-A0A950CTP5-F1
#
_entry.id   AF-A0A950CTP5-F1
#
_cell.length_a   1.000
_cell.length_b   1.000
_cell.length_c   1.000
_cell.angle_alpha   90.00
_cell.angle_beta   90.00
_cell.angle_gamma   90.00
#
_symmetry.space_group_name_H-M   'P 1'
#
loop_
_entity.id
_entity.type
_entity.pdbx_description
1 polymer ?
#
loop_
_entity_poly.entity_id
_entity_poly.type
_entity_poly.pdbx_seq_one_letter_code
_entity_poly.pdbx_strand_id
1 'polypeptide(L)'
;MAAMLNCWPLGFYSPATLIQDAKRHGVEVRPIDICHSHWKCTLEKEQSGVGLALRLGLRYVRGLRREIGENIERERARRPFRSITDFAARSAKSPAR
;
A
#
# COMPACT_ATOMS: atom_id res chain seq x y z
N MET A 1 -10.20 5.99 -9.27
CA MET A 1 -8.73 6.21 -9.21
C MET A 1 -7.87 4.98 -8.85
N ALA A 2 -8.23 4.10 -7.90
CA ALA A 2 -7.35 2.97 -7.52
C ALA A 2 -6.97 2.01 -8.66
N ALA A 3 -7.89 1.70 -9.57
CA ALA A 3 -7.60 0.88 -10.75
C ALA A 3 -6.55 1.54 -11.68
N MET A 4 -6.63 2.85 -11.90
CA MET A 4 -5.64 3.59 -12.71
C MET A 4 -4.26 3.62 -12.06
N LEU A 5 -4.18 3.80 -10.74
CA LEU A 5 -2.92 3.68 -10.00
C LEU A 5 -2.30 2.29 -10.18
N ASN A 6 -3.12 1.25 -10.20
CA ASN A 6 -2.65 -0.12 -10.34
C ASN A 6 -2.20 -0.48 -11.77
N CYS A 7 -2.74 0.17 -12.82
CA CYS A 7 -2.38 -0.03 -14.22
C CYS A 7 -1.19 0.82 -14.74
N TRP A 8 -0.42 1.45 -13.85
CA TRP A 8 0.77 2.22 -14.22
C TRP A 8 1.86 1.33 -14.88
N PRO A 9 2.58 1.77 -15.95
CA PRO A 9 2.83 3.15 -16.37
C PRO A 9 1.95 3.65 -17.53
N LEU A 10 1.17 4.71 -17.28
CA LEU A 10 0.36 5.42 -18.29
C LEU A 10 1.14 6.58 -18.97
N GLY A 11 2.47 6.49 -19.02
CA GLY A 11 3.36 7.41 -19.75
C GLY A 11 3.54 8.82 -19.16
N PHE A 12 2.54 9.41 -18.50
CA PHE A 12 2.58 10.86 -18.20
C PHE A 12 2.18 11.29 -16.78
N TYR A 13 1.68 10.38 -15.93
CA TYR A 13 1.28 10.73 -14.56
C TYR A 13 2.24 10.15 -13.54
N SER A 14 2.86 11.03 -12.75
CA SER A 14 3.54 10.60 -11.54
C SER A 14 2.50 10.10 -10.52
N PRO A 15 2.83 9.13 -9.66
CA PRO A 15 1.93 8.71 -8.59
C PRO A 15 1.60 9.87 -7.64
N ALA A 16 2.49 10.84 -7.48
CA ALA A 16 2.22 12.07 -6.73
C ALA A 16 1.10 12.90 -7.38
N THR A 17 1.07 12.99 -8.71
CA THR A 17 -0.01 13.66 -9.46
C THR A 17 -1.34 12.96 -9.23
N LEU A 18 -1.38 11.63 -9.29
CA LEU A 18 -2.59 10.84 -9.04
C LEU A 18 -3.08 10.97 -7.59
N ILE A 19 -2.17 11.09 -6.62
CA ILE A 19 -2.50 11.34 -5.22
C ILE A 19 -3.08 12.75 -5.04
N GLN A 20 -2.46 13.75 -5.66
CA GLN A 20 -2.89 15.13 -5.55
C GLN A 20 -4.24 15.35 -6.23
N ASP A 21 -4.46 14.68 -7.36
CA ASP A 21 -5.75 14.64 -8.05
C ASP A 21 -6.83 14.00 -7.16
N ALA A 22 -6.57 12.83 -6.58
CA ALA A 22 -7.50 12.20 -5.62
C ALA A 22 -7.86 13.14 -4.46
N LYS A 23 -6.88 13.83 -3.87
CA LYS A 23 -7.12 14.83 -2.83
C LYS A 23 -7.98 16.01 -3.32
N ARG A 24 -7.75 16.50 -4.54
CA ARG A 24 -8.55 17.58 -5.16
C ARG A 24 -10.00 17.15 -5.39
N HIS A 25 -10.22 15.88 -5.70
CA HIS A 25 -11.55 15.30 -5.88
C HIS A 25 -12.24 14.91 -4.57
N GLY A 26 -11.68 15.28 -3.40
CA GLY A 26 -12.27 14.99 -2.10
C GLY A 26 -12.15 13.53 -1.66
N VAL A 27 -11.28 12.75 -2.31
CA VAL A 27 -10.98 11.37 -1.90
C VAL A 27 -9.94 11.40 -0.79
N GLU A 28 -10.26 10.83 0.37
CA GLU A 28 -9.29 10.66 1.45
C GLU A 28 -8.15 9.75 0.98
N VAL A 29 -6.90 10.22 1.01
CA VAL A 29 -5.74 9.40 0.67
C VAL A 29 -4.99 9.02 1.93
N ARG A 30 -5.03 7.73 2.28
CA ARG A 30 -4.32 7.16 3.41
C ARG A 30 -2.87 6.81 3.05
N PRO A 31 -1.91 7.16 3.92
CA PRO A 31 -0.51 6.83 3.71
C PRO A 31 -0.29 5.31 3.73
N ILE A 32 0.90 4.92 3.29
CA ILE A 32 1.34 3.52 3.34
C ILE A 32 1.47 3.10 4.80
N ASP A 33 0.87 1.97 5.14
CA ASP A 33 0.87 1.40 6.48
C ASP A 33 1.18 -0.10 6.38
N ILE A 34 2.18 -0.59 7.11
CA ILE A 34 2.57 -2.01 7.08
C ILE A 34 1.42 -2.92 7.58
N CYS A 35 0.62 -2.44 8.53
CA CYS A 35 -0.46 -3.19 9.14
C CYS A 35 -1.72 -3.24 8.27
N HIS A 36 -1.88 -2.35 7.29
CA HIS A 36 -3.11 -2.22 6.52
C HIS A 36 -2.91 -2.18 5.01
N SER A 37 -1.84 -1.55 4.52
CA SER A 37 -1.55 -1.45 3.09
C SER A 37 -1.21 -2.79 2.47
N HIS A 38 -1.72 -2.96 1.26
CA HIS A 38 -1.40 -4.09 0.39
C HIS A 38 -0.25 -3.75 -0.56
N TRP A 39 0.25 -4.69 -1.35
CA TRP A 39 1.23 -4.42 -2.40
C TRP A 39 0.69 -3.40 -3.41
N LYS A 40 -0.55 -3.59 -3.83
CA LYS A 40 -1.31 -2.69 -4.72
C LYS A 40 -2.07 -1.63 -3.91
N CYS A 41 -2.44 -0.53 -4.56
CA CYS A 41 -3.37 0.43 -3.93
C CYS A 41 -4.76 -0.19 -3.79
N THR A 42 -5.40 0.05 -2.65
CA THR A 42 -6.74 -0.44 -2.32
C THR A 42 -7.69 0.72 -2.05
N LEU A 43 -8.99 0.48 -2.25
CA LEU A 43 -10.04 1.39 -1.81
C LEU A 43 -10.61 0.83 -0.50
N GLU A 44 -10.57 1.64 0.54
CA GLU A 44 -11.17 1.38 1.84
C GLU A 44 -12.40 2.26 2.01
N LYS A 45 -13.28 1.90 2.93
CA LYS A 45 -14.35 2.81 3.33
C LYS A 45 -13.76 3.95 4.16
N GLU A 46 -14.21 5.16 3.88
CA GLU A 46 -13.91 6.33 4.71
C GLU A 46 -14.45 6.12 6.14
N GLN A 47 -13.80 6.71 7.15
CA GLN A 47 -14.27 6.59 8.54
C GLN A 47 -15.69 7.14 8.73
N SER A 48 -16.06 8.15 7.93
CA SER A 48 -17.39 8.76 7.89
C SER A 48 -18.47 7.82 7.32
N GLY A 49 -18.09 6.71 6.68
CA GLY A 49 -19.01 5.73 6.09
C GLY A 49 -19.70 6.17 4.79
N VAL A 50 -19.53 7.43 4.37
CA VAL A 50 -20.18 8.02 3.19
C VAL A 50 -19.27 7.98 1.95
N GLY A 51 -17.95 8.04 2.13
CA GLY A 51 -16.96 8.04 1.04
C GLY A 51 -16.10 6.78 0.91
N LEU A 52 -15.31 6.75 -0.17
CA LEU A 52 -14.21 5.80 -0.36
C LEU A 52 -12.88 6.51 -0.10
N ALA A 53 -12.02 5.90 0.71
CA ALA A 53 -10.66 6.32 0.95
C ALA A 53 -9.69 5.48 0.10
N LEU A 54 -8.71 6.12 -0.54
CA LEU A 54 -7.64 5.45 -1.25
C LEU A 54 -6.48 5.14 -0.29
N ARG A 55 -6.16 3.87 -0.08
CA ARG A 55 -4.94 3.47 0.63
C ARG A 55 -3.81 3.22 -0.36
N LEU A 56 -2.67 3.87 -0.10
CA LEU A 56 -1.46 3.64 -0.89
C LEU A 56 -0.87 2.26 -0.63
N GLY A 57 -0.50 1.60 -1.72
CA GLY A 57 0.14 0.28 -1.69
C GLY A 57 1.65 0.36 -1.40
N LEU A 58 2.18 -0.71 -0.84
CA LEU A 58 3.60 -0.90 -0.51
C LEU A 58 4.52 -0.79 -1.74
N ARG A 59 4.01 -0.99 -2.96
CA ARG A 59 4.77 -0.79 -4.21
C ARG A 59 5.38 0.61 -4.38
N TYR A 60 4.85 1.61 -3.67
CA TYR A 60 5.35 2.98 -3.72
C TYR A 60 6.46 3.25 -2.69
N VAL A 61 6.78 2.29 -1.82
CA VAL A 61 7.95 2.38 -0.95
C VAL A 61 9.21 2.21 -1.79
N ARG A 62 10.01 3.28 -1.88
CA ARG A 62 11.27 3.26 -2.64
C ARG A 62 12.23 2.23 -2.04
N GLY A 63 12.69 1.30 -2.85
CA GLY A 63 13.62 0.24 -2.43
C GLY A 63 12.96 -1.04 -1.89
N LEU A 64 11.63 -1.08 -1.78
CA LEU A 64 10.92 -2.30 -1.38
C LEU A 64 10.69 -3.22 -2.59
N ARG A 65 11.22 -4.44 -2.53
CA ARG A 65 10.98 -5.46 -3.55
C ARG A 65 9.57 -6.03 -3.43
N ARG A 66 9.00 -6.43 -4.56
CA ARG A 66 7.68 -7.09 -4.63
C ARG A 66 7.58 -8.32 -3.74
N GLU A 67 8.59 -9.18 -3.80
CA GLU A 67 8.69 -10.40 -2.99
C GLU A 67 8.59 -10.09 -1.50
N ILE A 68 9.24 -9.02 -1.05
CA ILE A 68 9.21 -8.58 0.34
C ILE A 68 7.84 -8.01 0.69
N GLY A 69 7.24 -7.20 -0.19
CA GLY A 69 5.89 -6.68 0.00
C GLY A 69 4.84 -7.79 0.12
N GLU A 70 4.89 -8.80 -0.75
CA GLU A 70 4.01 -9.97 -0.71
C GLU A 70 4.29 -10.86 0.53
N ASN A 71 5.55 -10.97 0.95
CA ASN A 71 5.91 -11.67 2.18
C ASN A 71 5.34 -10.97 3.43
N ILE A 72 5.39 -9.64 3.48
CA ILE A 72 4.79 -8.84 4.56
C ILE A 72 3.29 -9.10 4.64
N GLU A 73 2.58 -9.10 3.49
CA GLU A 73 1.15 -9.42 3.45
C GLU A 73 0.86 -10.83 3.97
N ARG A 74 1.67 -11.82 3.57
CA ARG A 74 1.52 -13.22 3.99
C ARG A 74 1.76 -13.39 5.49
N GLU A 75 2.84 -12.81 6.02
CA GLU A 75 3.16 -12.88 7.44
C GLU A 75 2.13 -12.12 8.28
N ARG A 76 1.62 -10.99 7.78
CA ARG A 76 0.51 -10.27 8.41
C ARG A 76 -0.78 -11.09 8.46
N ALA A 77 -1.12 -11.79 7.38
CA ALA A 77 -2.31 -12.64 7.31
C ALA A 77 -2.25 -13.78 8.32
N ARG A 78 -1.04 -14.27 8.65
CA ARG A 78 -0.83 -15.26 9.72
C ARG A 78 -0.99 -14.64 11.10
N ARG A 79 -0.40 -13.48 11.34
CA ARG A 79 -0.47 -12.79 12.63
C ARG A 79 -0.16 -11.30 12.49
N PRO A 80 -0.91 -10.40 13.17
CA PRO A 80 -0.58 -8.97 13.20
C PRO A 80 0.82 -8.72 13.77
N PHE A 81 1.56 -7.80 13.16
CA PHE A 81 2.85 -7.34 13.68
C PHE A 81 2.63 -6.56 14.97
N ARG A 82 3.40 -6.89 16.01
CA ARG A 82 3.29 -6.22 17.32
C ARG A 82 4.35 -5.15 17.53
N SER A 83 5.45 -5.19 16.79
CA SER A 83 6.58 -4.27 16.94
C SER A 83 7.47 -4.27 15.69
N ILE A 84 8.29 -3.23 15.54
CA ILE A 84 9.26 -3.09 14.44
C ILE A 84 10.26 -4.26 14.44
N THR A 85 10.69 -4.75 15.60
CA THR A 85 11.60 -5.90 15.71
C THR A 85 10.96 -7.20 15.23
N ASP A 86 9.68 -7.44 15.58
CA ASP A 86 8.91 -8.61 15.11
C ASP A 86 8.70 -8.55 13.60
N PHE A 87 8.43 -7.36 13.06
CA PHE A 87 8.39 -7.13 11.63
C PHE A 87 9.73 -7.46 10.97
N ALA A 88 10.85 -6.89 11.45
CA ALA A 88 12.17 -7.10 10.85
C ALA A 88 12.58 -8.58 10.87
N ALA A 89 12.33 -9.30 11.95
CA ALA A 89 12.66 -10.71 12.08
C ALA A 89 11.89 -11.62 11.10
N ARG A 90 10.67 -11.22 10.69
CA ARG A 90 9.80 -12.00 9.80
C ARG A 90 9.90 -11.57 8.34
N SER A 91 10.02 -10.28 8.08
CA SER A 91 10.08 -9.71 6.73
C SER A 91 11.47 -9.81 6.09
N ALA A 92 12.55 -9.84 6.88
CA ALA A 92 13.92 -10.01 6.38
C ALA A 92 14.21 -11.42 5.83
N LYS A 93 13.35 -12.39 6.14
CA LYS A 93 13.44 -13.73 5.56
C LYS A 93 12.91 -13.67 4.12
N SER A 94 13.78 -13.28 3.20
CA SER A 94 13.56 -13.52 1.78
C SER A 94 13.40 -15.04 1.58
N PRO A 95 12.45 -15.53 0.76
CA PRO A 95 12.47 -16.92 0.37
C PRO A 95 13.84 -17.20 -0.27
N ALA A 96 14.55 -18.17 0.31
CA ALA A 96 15.80 -18.67 -0.24
C ALA A 96 15.53 -19.10 -1.69
N ARG A 97 16.42 -18.62 -2.57
CA ARG A 97 16.43 -18.95 -3.99
C ARG A 97 16.78 -20.41 -4.20
#